data_AF-A0A226CYM3-F1
#
_entry.id   AF-A0A226CYM3-F1
#
_cell.length_a   1.000
_cell.length_b   1.000
_cell.length_c   1.000
_cell.angle_alpha   90.00
_cell.angle_beta   90.00
_cell.angle_gamma   90.00
#
_symmetry.space_group_name_H-M   'P 1'
#
loop_
_entity.id
_entity.type
_entity.pdbx_description
1 polymer ?
#
loop_
_entity_poly.entity_id
_entity_poly.type
_entity_poly.pdbx_seq_one_letter_code
_entity_poly.pdbx_strand_id
1 'polypeptide(L)'
;MHPSIILALKSYHLLLQKYHVTTPLMWDPANEKFTSGSTSTKGWIYVIAMTGIFLTSPYFLIVRQFYLEDDAVTGIHIMAVGITCVLGTTSVVSGIWISLYRSLIKTSLNRLLYPDQLFTTDVMELMIALPKSGADRVIGRFLTIITLLLWSFPPGMILGLFFVPLDSITHLYRIYFKSKTEWIATGYLIYNVLRLMTLPLIHEACRIYTICVIVPVLLITRVNQSLDNLSKITLNYAMHPCFSKKMPRHRVHDMIHNYNRLSILMISSNLFMAPGAVIMLSILFLGHVFFNFATIKFYPFLPIIFFFLNIGISTLLIFVSYMVFHLISPQNAMAAELIKEWWRPVVNVDMKYYTKIVRSLQPIKIYCGLGQVKFFYFTKSTRTTFFNTVISYTMNALLSVPSKYVKFTYHGQFEKNGGPTIKTWRTRGFSSLQDCPVSTSKKINFYPTFPKIFQMINLSSSILLVACLAIGATNAWFCRGTTLYCYPLEIMARTCPSVNPCAPAPTTVRATAPPPTTTRSTTAPPATTTTVATTLATTMATMNGTCPLLECCHFNCWIGAVCTKSTSPTAAPTCSDGGVPTMCANYVNPFSTYCLSLGCAPMSCQQTTCNAGNGNRLCTPYS
;
A
#
# COMPACT_ATOMS: atom_id res chain seq x y z
N MET A 1 4.36 12.71 -27.31
CA MET A 1 4.69 12.72 -25.86
C MET A 1 4.47 14.13 -25.29
N HIS A 2 3.99 14.29 -24.05
CA HIS A 2 3.79 15.62 -23.46
C HIS A 2 5.13 16.25 -23.03
N PRO A 3 5.36 17.57 -23.26
CA PRO A 3 6.64 18.23 -22.98
C PRO A 3 7.14 18.11 -21.54
N SER A 4 6.23 18.07 -20.55
CA SER A 4 6.58 17.91 -19.13
C SER A 4 7.25 16.56 -18.82
N ILE A 5 6.88 15.50 -19.53
CA ILE A 5 7.47 14.17 -19.33
C ILE A 5 8.85 14.13 -19.97
N ILE A 6 9.00 14.71 -21.16
CA ILE A 6 10.31 14.87 -21.81
C ILE A 6 11.24 15.68 -20.91
N LEU A 7 10.73 16.75 -20.30
CA LEU A 7 11.49 17.55 -19.33
C LEU A 7 11.95 16.70 -18.15
N ALA A 8 11.08 15.89 -17.54
CA ALA A 8 11.46 14.99 -16.46
C ALA A 8 12.58 14.00 -16.86
N LEU A 9 12.49 13.43 -18.06
CA LEU A 9 13.51 12.50 -18.58
C LEU A 9 14.82 13.21 -18.93
N LYS A 10 14.75 14.44 -19.45
CA LYS A 10 15.93 15.30 -19.65
C LYS A 10 16.59 15.68 -18.31
N SER A 11 15.79 16.00 -17.29
CA SER A 11 16.30 16.24 -15.93
C SER A 11 16.99 15.00 -15.37
N TYR A 12 16.38 13.81 -15.52
CA TYR A 12 17.01 12.55 -15.13
C TYR A 12 18.35 12.33 -15.84
N HIS A 13 18.39 12.54 -17.16
CA HIS A 13 19.61 12.40 -17.95
C HIS A 13 20.72 13.36 -17.46
N LEU A 14 20.41 14.65 -17.32
CA LEU A 14 21.37 15.68 -16.94
C LEU A 14 21.89 15.51 -15.51
N LEU A 15 21.00 15.20 -14.57
CA LEU A 15 21.32 15.20 -13.14
C LEU A 15 21.89 13.85 -12.67
N LEU A 16 21.39 12.73 -13.19
CA LEU A 16 21.68 11.40 -12.63
C LEU A 16 22.41 10.47 -13.60
N GLN A 17 22.24 10.63 -14.91
CA GLN A 17 22.84 9.73 -15.90
C GLN A 17 24.22 10.21 -16.38
N LYS A 18 24.39 11.52 -16.62
CA LYS A 18 25.61 12.10 -17.25
C LYS A 18 26.90 11.76 -16.50
N TYR A 19 26.84 11.61 -15.19
CA TYR A 19 28.02 11.47 -14.33
C TYR A 19 28.43 10.02 -14.03
N HIS A 20 27.72 9.01 -14.56
CA HIS A 20 27.94 7.63 -14.12
C HIS A 20 27.99 6.60 -15.25
N VAL A 21 28.96 5.69 -15.14
CA VAL A 21 29.36 4.73 -16.18
C VAL A 21 28.49 3.44 -16.18
N THR A 22 27.65 3.22 -15.17
CA THR A 22 27.08 1.89 -14.87
C THR A 22 25.61 1.70 -15.25
N THR A 23 24.98 2.63 -15.97
CA THR A 23 23.52 2.61 -16.19
C THR A 23 23.07 1.49 -17.14
N PRO A 24 22.27 0.50 -16.67
CA PRO A 24 21.71 -0.54 -17.55
C PRO A 24 20.61 -0.01 -18.48
N LEU A 25 19.97 1.10 -18.08
CA LEU A 25 18.94 1.79 -18.84
C LEU A 25 19.30 3.28 -18.90
N MET A 26 19.41 3.80 -20.11
CA MET A 26 19.81 5.16 -20.40
C MET A 26 18.69 5.86 -21.18
N TRP A 27 18.38 7.10 -20.82
CA TRP A 27 17.58 7.98 -21.68
C TRP A 27 18.52 8.67 -22.66
N ASP A 28 18.24 8.53 -23.95
CA ASP A 28 18.92 9.25 -25.03
C ASP A 28 18.11 10.51 -25.37
N PRO A 29 18.57 11.71 -24.98
CA PRO A 29 17.85 12.94 -25.24
C PRO A 29 17.84 13.35 -26.73
N ALA A 30 18.75 12.82 -27.56
CA ALA A 30 18.81 13.14 -28.98
C ALA A 30 17.74 12.36 -29.76
N ASN A 31 17.56 11.08 -29.44
CA ASN A 31 16.58 10.21 -30.08
C ASN A 31 15.24 10.13 -29.32
N GLU A 32 15.15 10.75 -28.15
CA GLU A 32 14.03 10.66 -27.20
C GLU A 32 13.63 9.20 -26.88
N LYS A 33 14.61 8.29 -26.84
CA LYS A 33 14.38 6.85 -26.64
C LYS A 33 15.20 6.33 -25.48
N PHE A 34 14.70 5.28 -24.84
CA PHE A 34 15.53 4.50 -23.93
C PHE A 34 16.49 3.63 -24.74
N THR A 35 17.76 3.68 -24.37
CA THR A 35 18.83 2.84 -24.89
C THR A 35 19.37 1.95 -23.77
N SER A 36 19.86 0.77 -24.17
CA SER A 36 20.57 -0.11 -23.25
C SER A 36 22.04 0.29 -23.29
N GLY A 37 22.54 0.86 -22.18
CA GLY A 37 23.97 1.12 -22.05
C GLY A 37 24.76 -0.18 -22.10
N SER A 38 26.01 -0.13 -22.60
CA SER A 38 26.93 -1.22 -22.36
C SER A 38 27.21 -1.25 -20.87
N THR A 39 26.57 -2.17 -20.15
CA THR A 39 26.85 -2.34 -18.74
C THR A 39 28.30 -2.77 -18.62
N SER A 40 29.17 -1.86 -18.17
CA SER A 40 30.50 -2.27 -17.74
C SER A 40 30.31 -3.23 -16.57
N THR A 41 30.51 -4.53 -16.83
CA THR A 41 30.41 -5.58 -15.80
C THR A 41 31.28 -5.22 -14.59
N LYS A 42 32.41 -4.53 -14.84
CA LYS A 42 33.33 -4.01 -13.82
C LYS A 42 32.66 -3.03 -12.86
N GLY A 43 31.82 -2.13 -13.37
CA GLY A 43 31.14 -1.12 -12.55
C GLY A 43 30.09 -1.73 -11.62
N TRP A 44 29.35 -2.76 -12.07
CA TRP A 44 28.40 -3.47 -11.23
C TRP A 44 29.08 -4.34 -10.17
N ILE A 45 30.20 -4.99 -10.52
CA ILE A 45 31.02 -5.72 -9.55
C ILE A 45 31.47 -4.78 -8.43
N TYR A 46 31.90 -3.56 -8.76
CA TYR A 46 32.26 -2.56 -7.77
C TYR A 46 31.07 -2.17 -6.87
N VAL A 47 29.89 -1.87 -7.42
CA VAL A 47 28.70 -1.52 -6.63
C VAL A 47 28.29 -2.66 -5.69
N ILE A 48 28.29 -3.91 -6.17
CA ILE A 48 27.96 -5.08 -5.37
C ILE A 48 29.01 -5.29 -4.25
N ALA A 49 30.30 -5.20 -4.57
CA ALA A 49 31.38 -5.34 -3.61
C ALA A 49 31.30 -4.27 -2.51
N MET A 50 31.13 -3.01 -2.90
CA MET A 50 30.97 -1.90 -1.96
C MET A 50 29.74 -2.09 -1.08
N THR A 51 28.60 -2.46 -1.66
CA THR A 51 27.40 -2.74 -0.87
C THR A 51 27.62 -3.90 0.09
N GLY A 52 28.33 -4.95 -0.31
CA GLY A 52 28.72 -6.05 0.56
C GLY A 52 29.51 -5.57 1.79
N ILE A 53 30.51 -4.71 1.59
CA ILE A 53 31.29 -4.09 2.68
C ILE A 53 30.38 -3.27 3.60
N PHE A 54 29.44 -2.51 3.02
CA PHE A 54 28.50 -1.73 3.82
C PHE A 54 27.54 -2.59 4.61
N LEU A 55 27.07 -3.71 4.06
CA LEU A 55 26.16 -4.64 4.73
C LEU A 55 26.83 -5.46 5.82
N THR A 56 28.13 -5.75 5.68
CA THR A 56 28.88 -6.45 6.73
C THR A 56 29.17 -5.56 7.94
N SER A 57 29.30 -4.23 7.77
CA SER A 57 29.59 -3.33 8.90
C SER A 57 28.51 -3.31 10.02
N PRO A 58 27.19 -3.23 9.71
CA PRO A 58 26.08 -3.56 10.60
C PRO A 58 26.21 -4.87 11.35
N TYR A 59 26.58 -5.93 10.63
CA TYR A 59 26.65 -7.27 11.18
C TYR A 59 27.72 -7.34 12.26
N PHE A 60 28.90 -6.76 12.01
CA PHE A 60 29.95 -6.66 13.02
C PHE A 60 29.51 -5.86 14.25
N LEU A 61 28.74 -4.77 14.07
CA LEU A 61 28.21 -3.98 15.19
C LEU A 61 27.19 -4.76 16.03
N ILE A 62 26.27 -5.49 15.38
CA ILE A 62 25.26 -6.32 16.05
C ILE A 62 25.95 -7.46 16.81
N VAL A 63 26.83 -8.22 16.15
CA VAL A 63 27.59 -9.31 16.76
C VAL A 63 28.33 -8.79 17.99
N ARG A 64 29.05 -7.69 17.85
CA ARG A 64 29.76 -7.07 18.96
C ARG A 64 28.84 -6.73 20.13
N GLN A 65 27.68 -6.15 19.87
CA GLN A 65 26.72 -5.79 20.91
C GLN A 65 26.23 -7.01 21.70
N PHE A 66 26.18 -8.19 21.08
CA PHE A 66 25.87 -9.43 21.79
C PHE A 66 27.05 -10.03 22.56
N TYR A 67 28.30 -9.72 22.18
CA TYR A 67 29.50 -10.35 22.76
C TYR A 67 30.30 -9.47 23.73
N LEU A 68 30.19 -8.15 23.64
CA LEU A 68 30.91 -7.21 24.51
C LEU A 68 29.91 -6.39 25.32
N GLU A 69 29.71 -6.77 26.57
CA GLU A 69 28.71 -6.20 27.49
C GLU A 69 28.98 -4.75 27.93
N ASP A 70 30.17 -4.20 27.66
CA ASP A 70 30.66 -3.02 28.39
C ASP A 70 30.39 -1.65 27.75
N ASP A 71 30.02 -1.56 26.47
CA ASP A 71 29.70 -0.28 25.82
C ASP A 71 28.29 -0.32 25.21
N ALA A 72 27.36 0.43 25.82
CA ALA A 72 26.01 0.60 25.31
C ALA A 72 26.04 1.25 23.92
N VAL A 73 25.95 0.44 22.86
CA VAL A 73 25.70 0.92 21.50
C VAL A 73 24.44 1.77 21.53
N THR A 74 24.57 3.06 21.21
CA THR A 74 23.41 3.95 21.28
C THR A 74 22.39 3.52 20.23
N GLY A 75 21.10 3.57 20.54
CA GLY A 75 20.04 3.19 19.60
C GLY A 75 20.12 3.93 18.26
N ILE A 76 20.78 5.10 18.23
CA ILE A 76 21.08 5.87 17.03
C ILE A 76 21.98 5.10 16.05
N HIS A 77 22.95 4.33 16.53
CA HIS A 77 23.85 3.55 15.66
C HIS A 77 23.12 2.39 15.01
N ILE A 78 22.31 1.66 15.79
CA ILE A 78 21.47 0.57 15.28
C ILE A 78 20.53 1.12 14.20
N MET A 79 19.99 2.30 14.42
CA MET A 79 19.15 3.02 13.47
C MET A 79 19.92 3.35 12.18
N ALA A 80 21.07 4.03 12.25
CA ALA A 80 21.88 4.41 11.08
C ALA A 80 22.34 3.18 10.26
N VAL A 81 22.71 2.12 10.97
CA VAL A 81 23.00 0.79 10.42
C VAL A 81 21.78 0.23 9.68
N GLY A 82 20.60 0.28 10.30
CA GLY A 82 19.35 -0.16 9.69
C GLY A 82 19.05 0.57 8.38
N ILE A 83 19.20 1.91 8.35
CA ILE A 83 19.03 2.71 7.12
C ILE A 83 19.96 2.21 6.03
N THR A 84 21.24 2.12 6.35
CA THR A 84 22.27 1.79 5.39
C THR A 84 22.07 0.39 4.84
N CYS A 85 21.66 -0.56 5.71
CA CYS A 85 21.26 -1.90 5.32
C CYS A 85 20.07 -1.90 4.36
N VAL A 86 18.98 -1.22 4.73
CA VAL A 86 17.77 -1.16 3.89
C VAL A 86 18.12 -0.52 2.55
N LEU A 87 18.67 0.70 2.54
CA LEU A 87 19.02 1.43 1.33
C LEU A 87 20.01 0.67 0.43
N GLY A 88 21.02 0.03 1.02
CA GLY A 88 22.02 -0.75 0.28
C GLY A 88 21.45 -2.04 -0.30
N THR A 89 20.71 -2.82 0.50
CA THR A 89 20.08 -4.04 -0.03
C THR A 89 19.07 -3.72 -1.12
N THR A 90 18.20 -2.72 -0.92
CA THR A 90 17.19 -2.37 -1.91
C THR A 90 17.80 -1.75 -3.16
N SER A 91 18.93 -1.03 -3.08
CA SER A 91 19.62 -0.52 -4.26
C SER A 91 20.25 -1.64 -5.09
N VAL A 92 20.89 -2.62 -4.45
CA VAL A 92 21.47 -3.79 -5.14
C VAL A 92 20.38 -4.64 -5.77
N VAL A 93 19.32 -4.97 -5.03
CA VAL A 93 18.20 -5.76 -5.55
C VAL A 93 17.54 -5.05 -6.73
N SER A 94 17.30 -3.75 -6.62
CA SER A 94 16.76 -2.93 -7.71
C SER A 94 17.70 -2.88 -8.92
N GLY A 95 19.01 -2.77 -8.68
CA GLY A 95 20.02 -2.74 -9.74
C GLY A 95 20.12 -4.04 -10.51
N ILE A 96 20.09 -5.18 -9.80
CA ILE A 96 20.02 -6.51 -10.39
C ILE A 96 18.72 -6.65 -11.19
N TRP A 97 17.58 -6.24 -10.62
CA TRP A 97 16.29 -6.26 -11.30
C TRP A 97 16.31 -5.46 -12.61
N ILE A 98 16.74 -4.20 -12.61
CA ILE A 98 16.82 -3.38 -13.84
C ILE A 98 17.75 -4.06 -14.85
N SER A 99 18.89 -4.61 -14.40
CA SER A 99 19.87 -5.24 -15.29
C SER A 99 19.31 -6.50 -15.96
N LEU A 100 18.58 -7.34 -15.23
CA LEU A 100 17.92 -8.54 -15.77
C LEU A 100 16.82 -8.19 -16.77
N TYR A 101 16.01 -7.16 -16.47
CA TYR A 101 14.85 -6.79 -17.29
C TYR A 101 15.11 -5.67 -18.29
N ARG A 102 16.35 -5.19 -18.45
CA ARG A 102 16.69 -3.99 -19.26
C ARG A 102 16.15 -4.01 -20.69
N SER A 103 16.23 -5.15 -21.37
CA SER A 103 15.77 -5.29 -22.77
C SER A 103 14.25 -5.19 -22.87
N LEU A 104 13.55 -5.83 -21.93
CA LEU A 104 12.09 -5.81 -21.84
C LEU A 104 11.58 -4.43 -21.44
N ILE A 105 12.21 -3.79 -20.45
CA ILE A 105 11.90 -2.42 -20.01
C ILE A 105 12.09 -1.46 -21.18
N LYS A 106 13.24 -1.49 -21.85
CA LYS A 106 13.54 -0.66 -23.03
C LYS A 106 12.47 -0.82 -24.11
N THR A 107 12.20 -2.06 -24.51
CA THR A 107 11.26 -2.35 -25.60
C THR A 107 9.84 -1.94 -25.24
N SER A 108 9.40 -2.22 -24.01
CA SER A 108 8.05 -1.88 -23.54
C SER A 108 7.86 -0.37 -23.43
N LEU A 109 8.82 0.35 -22.83
CA LEU A 109 8.76 1.80 -22.71
C LEU A 109 8.80 2.50 -24.06
N ASN A 110 9.71 2.11 -24.96
CA ASN A 110 9.81 2.75 -26.27
C ASN A 110 8.52 2.52 -27.09
N ARG A 111 7.96 1.30 -27.11
CA ARG A 111 6.69 1.03 -27.81
C ARG A 111 5.50 1.84 -27.25
N LEU A 112 5.56 2.18 -25.98
CA LEU A 112 4.47 2.83 -25.25
C LEU A 112 4.62 4.36 -25.21
N LEU A 113 5.84 4.87 -25.36
CA LEU A 113 6.11 6.30 -25.57
C LEU A 113 5.82 6.76 -27.00
N TYR A 114 5.93 5.84 -27.96
CA TYR A 114 5.65 6.06 -29.38
C TYR A 114 4.42 5.25 -29.81
N PRO A 115 3.20 5.71 -29.46
CA PRO A 115 1.95 4.98 -29.72
C PRO A 115 1.71 4.72 -31.21
N ASP A 116 2.38 5.47 -32.10
CA ASP A 116 2.35 5.29 -33.55
C ASP A 116 2.77 3.88 -33.98
N GLN A 117 3.53 3.16 -33.15
CA GLN A 117 3.87 1.76 -33.38
C GLN A 117 2.82 0.77 -32.85
N LEU A 118 1.93 1.22 -31.98
CA LEU A 118 0.99 0.36 -31.25
C LEU A 118 -0.41 0.35 -31.88
N PHE A 119 -0.88 1.50 -32.35
CA PHE A 119 -2.24 1.67 -32.89
C PHE A 119 -2.24 1.74 -34.43
N THR A 120 -3.38 1.42 -35.03
CA THR A 120 -3.59 1.63 -36.48
C THR A 120 -3.67 3.13 -36.80
N THR A 121 -3.33 3.51 -38.03
CA THR A 121 -3.29 4.90 -38.51
C THR A 121 -4.58 5.65 -38.21
N ASP A 122 -5.74 5.02 -38.45
CA ASP A 122 -7.05 5.65 -38.32
C ASP A 122 -7.39 5.99 -36.86
N VAL A 123 -6.97 5.13 -35.93
CA VAL A 123 -7.18 5.34 -34.49
C VAL A 123 -6.20 6.38 -33.96
N MET A 124 -5.00 6.43 -34.54
CA MET A 124 -4.00 7.43 -34.20
C MET A 124 -4.45 8.84 -34.58
N GLU A 125 -5.01 9.04 -35.77
CA GLU A 125 -5.58 10.33 -36.18
C GLU A 125 -6.66 10.81 -35.21
N LEU A 126 -7.54 9.90 -34.80
CA LEU A 126 -8.59 10.19 -33.83
C LEU A 126 -8.03 10.50 -32.44
N MET A 127 -6.97 9.82 -32.02
CA MET A 127 -6.27 10.11 -30.75
C MET A 127 -5.52 11.44 -30.78
N ILE A 128 -4.97 11.85 -31.92
CA ILE A 128 -4.31 13.14 -32.09
C ILE A 128 -5.34 14.28 -31.99
N ALA A 129 -6.56 14.05 -32.47
CA ALA A 129 -7.66 15.01 -32.38
C ALA A 129 -8.23 15.18 -30.97
N LEU A 130 -8.03 14.22 -30.06
CA LEU A 130 -8.52 14.32 -28.69
C LEU A 130 -7.70 15.36 -27.89
N PRO A 131 -8.37 16.23 -27.11
CA PRO A 131 -7.68 17.21 -26.28
C PRO A 131 -6.75 16.49 -25.29
N LYS A 132 -5.48 16.91 -25.27
CA LYS A 132 -4.49 16.36 -24.34
C LYS A 132 -4.97 16.60 -22.92
N SER A 133 -5.10 15.52 -22.13
CA SER A 133 -5.55 15.62 -20.75
C SER A 133 -4.55 16.43 -19.92
N GLY A 134 -5.05 17.29 -19.03
CA GLY A 134 -4.20 18.01 -18.08
C GLY A 134 -3.39 17.10 -17.14
N ALA A 135 -3.74 15.80 -17.07
CA ALA A 135 -3.06 14.81 -16.26
C ALA A 135 -1.58 14.63 -16.66
N ASP A 136 -1.25 14.65 -17.96
CA ASP A 136 0.14 14.51 -18.43
C ASP A 136 1.03 15.66 -17.93
N ARG A 137 0.47 16.86 -17.79
CA ARG A 137 1.17 18.02 -17.22
C ARG A 137 1.48 17.81 -15.74
N VAL A 138 0.48 17.35 -14.97
CA VAL A 138 0.63 17.08 -13.53
C VAL A 138 1.65 15.97 -13.29
N ILE A 139 1.57 14.88 -14.05
CA ILE A 139 2.45 13.71 -13.92
C ILE A 139 3.88 14.05 -14.32
N GLY A 140 4.08 14.79 -15.41
CA GLY A 140 5.42 15.23 -15.80
C GLY A 140 6.06 16.14 -14.75
N ARG A 141 5.30 17.10 -14.18
CA ARG A 141 5.78 17.94 -13.06
C ARG A 141 6.13 17.10 -11.84
N PHE A 142 5.28 16.14 -11.49
CA PHE A 142 5.52 15.21 -10.40
C PHE A 142 6.83 14.43 -10.57
N LEU A 143 7.06 13.86 -11.76
CA LEU A 143 8.29 13.14 -12.07
C LEU A 143 9.53 14.04 -12.02
N THR A 144 9.44 15.29 -12.51
CA THR A 144 10.52 16.27 -12.39
C THR A 144 10.83 16.58 -10.93
N ILE A 145 9.81 16.83 -10.10
CA ILE A 145 9.98 17.11 -8.67
C ILE A 145 10.65 15.93 -7.96
N ILE A 146 10.19 14.70 -8.20
CA ILE A 146 10.82 13.51 -7.62
C ILE A 146 12.28 13.38 -8.04
N THR A 147 12.57 13.61 -9.32
CA THR A 147 13.94 13.53 -9.85
C THR A 147 14.85 14.56 -9.16
N LEU A 148 14.38 15.79 -9.00
CA LEU A 148 15.11 16.85 -8.31
C LEU A 148 15.31 16.51 -6.83
N LEU A 149 14.29 15.99 -6.15
CA LEU A 149 14.36 15.63 -4.73
C LEU A 149 15.32 14.47 -4.50
N LEU A 150 15.24 13.40 -5.29
CA LEU A 150 16.15 12.26 -5.21
C LEU A 150 17.59 12.64 -5.59
N TRP A 151 17.78 13.62 -6.48
CA TRP A 151 19.09 14.17 -6.77
C TRP A 151 19.65 15.06 -5.65
N SER A 152 18.79 15.75 -4.91
CA SER A 152 19.20 16.57 -3.76
C SER A 152 19.51 15.74 -2.49
N PHE A 153 19.12 14.46 -2.49
CA PHE A 153 19.26 13.58 -1.33
C PHE A 153 20.73 13.20 -1.01
N PRO A 154 21.60 12.82 -1.98
CA PRO A 154 22.99 12.53 -1.68
C PRO A 154 23.70 13.69 -0.98
N PRO A 155 23.68 14.96 -1.45
CA PRO A 155 24.28 16.07 -0.70
C PRO A 155 23.80 16.18 0.75
N GLY A 156 22.49 16.02 1.00
CA GLY A 156 21.93 16.04 2.37
C GLY A 156 22.46 14.89 3.23
N MET A 157 22.53 13.68 2.68
CA MET A 157 23.11 12.52 3.36
C MET A 157 24.61 12.68 3.57
N ILE A 158 25.33 13.29 2.65
CA ILE A 158 26.76 13.59 2.78
C ILE A 158 26.97 14.54 3.95
N LEU A 159 26.21 15.63 4.03
CA LEU A 159 26.28 16.53 5.16
C LEU A 159 25.97 15.79 6.47
N GLY A 160 25.01 14.86 6.47
CA GLY A 160 24.72 14.01 7.63
C GLY A 160 25.81 13.06 8.04
N LEU A 161 26.39 12.38 7.07
CA LEU A 161 27.50 11.49 7.31
C LEU A 161 28.69 12.29 7.85
N PHE A 162 28.99 13.45 7.28
CA PHE A 162 30.19 14.24 7.60
C PHE A 162 30.11 15.02 8.92
N PHE A 163 28.99 15.68 9.18
CA PHE A 163 28.88 16.67 10.25
C PHE A 163 28.25 16.14 11.54
N VAL A 164 27.57 15.00 11.50
CA VAL A 164 26.95 14.44 12.71
C VAL A 164 27.75 13.22 13.17
N PRO A 165 27.95 13.01 14.49
CA PRO A 165 28.45 11.74 15.04
C PRO A 165 27.48 10.55 14.83
N LEU A 166 26.64 10.60 13.79
CA LEU A 166 25.76 9.53 13.30
C LEU A 166 26.53 8.51 12.45
N ASP A 167 27.75 8.82 12.03
CA ASP A 167 28.53 7.92 11.18
C ASP A 167 28.95 6.67 11.95
N SER A 168 28.32 5.55 11.59
CA SER A 168 28.59 4.22 12.14
C SER A 168 30.04 3.81 11.93
N ILE A 169 30.67 4.28 10.85
CA ILE A 169 32.07 4.00 10.55
C ILE A 169 32.97 4.76 11.54
N THR A 170 32.62 5.99 11.95
CA THR A 170 33.41 6.74 12.94
C THR A 170 33.40 6.03 14.29
N HIS A 171 32.25 5.45 14.66
CA HIS A 171 32.14 4.65 15.87
C HIS A 171 32.91 3.34 15.75
N LEU A 172 32.76 2.60 14.65
CA LEU A 172 33.62 1.44 14.38
C LEU A 172 35.10 1.80 14.53
N TYR A 173 35.54 2.89 13.91
CA TYR A 173 36.91 3.37 14.03
C TYR A 173 37.30 3.66 15.48
N ARG A 174 36.49 4.45 16.21
CA ARG A 174 36.76 4.72 17.64
C ARG A 174 36.84 3.45 18.45
N ILE A 175 35.97 2.48 18.24
CA ILE A 175 35.93 1.32 19.11
C ILE A 175 37.05 0.32 18.77
N TYR A 176 37.45 0.18 17.49
CA TYR A 176 38.54 -0.72 17.11
C TYR A 176 39.94 -0.12 17.30
N PHE A 177 40.10 1.19 17.16
CA PHE A 177 41.42 1.84 17.14
C PHE A 177 41.76 2.65 18.41
N LYS A 178 40.85 2.80 19.37
CA LYS A 178 41.10 3.57 20.62
C LYS A 178 42.21 3.00 21.51
N SER A 179 42.59 1.73 21.38
CA SER A 179 43.58 1.12 22.29
C SER A 179 45.04 1.17 21.82
N LYS A 180 45.34 1.61 20.59
CA LYS A 180 46.73 1.65 20.09
C LYS A 180 47.05 2.99 19.42
N THR A 181 47.80 3.83 20.14
CA THR A 181 48.28 5.16 19.71
C THR A 181 49.07 5.15 18.40
N GLU A 182 49.77 4.05 18.10
CA GLU A 182 50.61 3.94 16.90
C GLU A 182 49.81 3.85 15.58
N TRP A 183 48.53 3.47 15.62
CA TRP A 183 47.72 3.25 14.41
C TRP A 183 46.73 4.37 14.11
N ILE A 184 46.79 5.49 14.84
CA ILE A 184 45.79 6.56 14.73
C ILE A 184 45.78 7.16 13.32
N ALA A 185 46.94 7.52 12.76
CA ALA A 185 47.02 8.17 11.45
C ALA A 185 46.56 7.25 10.30
N THR A 186 47.10 6.03 10.22
CA THR A 186 46.75 5.05 9.17
C THR A 186 45.28 4.65 9.27
N GLY A 187 44.78 4.40 10.49
CA GLY A 187 43.39 4.07 10.69
C GLY A 187 42.45 5.23 10.33
N TYR A 188 42.83 6.48 10.63
CA TYR A 188 42.07 7.67 10.24
C TYR A 188 42.03 7.85 8.72
N LEU A 189 43.13 7.57 8.03
CA LEU A 189 43.17 7.58 6.57
C LEU A 189 42.25 6.51 5.98
N ILE A 190 42.38 5.25 6.40
CA ILE A 190 41.53 4.13 5.96
C ILE A 190 40.06 4.46 6.21
N TYR A 191 39.75 5.02 7.38
CA TYR A 191 38.41 5.47 7.76
C TYR A 191 37.85 6.51 6.77
N ASN A 192 38.60 7.58 6.48
CA ASN A 192 38.13 8.60 5.55
C ASN A 192 37.98 8.07 4.13
N VAL A 193 38.86 7.15 3.71
CA VAL A 193 38.73 6.47 2.41
C VAL A 193 37.45 5.65 2.37
N LEU A 194 37.17 4.81 3.38
CA LEU A 194 35.93 4.04 3.45
C LEU A 194 34.70 4.94 3.44
N ARG A 195 34.74 6.07 4.15
CA ARG A 195 33.67 7.07 4.17
C ARG A 195 33.44 7.72 2.81
N LEU A 196 34.51 8.11 2.11
CA LEU A 196 34.44 8.66 0.75
C LEU A 196 33.91 7.63 -0.25
N MET A 197 34.21 6.36 -0.04
CA MET A 197 33.67 5.26 -0.86
C MET A 197 32.16 5.01 -0.61
N THR A 198 31.53 5.61 0.42
CA THR A 198 30.05 5.58 0.58
C THR A 198 29.36 6.47 -0.45
N LEU A 199 30.02 7.53 -0.91
CA LEU A 199 29.42 8.57 -1.75
C LEU A 199 28.91 8.04 -3.08
N PRO A 200 29.69 7.24 -3.84
CA PRO A 200 29.21 6.64 -5.07
C PRO A 200 28.01 5.72 -4.82
N LEU A 201 27.99 4.97 -3.71
CA LEU A 201 26.89 4.06 -3.39
C LEU A 201 25.57 4.81 -3.14
N ILE A 202 25.60 5.89 -2.37
CA ILE A 202 24.39 6.70 -2.10
C ILE A 202 23.88 7.32 -3.39
N HIS A 203 24.79 7.84 -4.22
CA HIS A 203 24.42 8.45 -5.50
C HIS A 203 23.84 7.41 -6.48
N GLU A 204 24.43 6.22 -6.53
CA GLU A 204 23.96 5.09 -7.31
C GLU A 204 22.59 4.60 -6.84
N ALA A 205 22.38 4.50 -5.54
CA ALA A 205 21.10 4.14 -4.95
C ALA A 205 20.01 5.16 -5.35
N CYS A 206 20.26 6.45 -5.20
CA CYS A 206 19.31 7.51 -5.58
C CYS A 206 18.95 7.47 -7.06
N ARG A 207 19.94 7.22 -7.93
CA ARG A 207 19.70 7.03 -9.37
C ARG A 207 18.81 5.83 -9.64
N ILE A 208 19.14 4.67 -9.07
CA ILE A 208 18.38 3.43 -9.25
C ILE A 208 16.94 3.62 -8.76
N TYR A 209 16.72 4.23 -7.59
CA TYR A 209 15.38 4.55 -7.10
C TYR A 209 14.61 5.45 -8.05
N THR A 210 15.27 6.46 -8.62
CA THR A 210 14.64 7.38 -9.57
C THR A 210 14.13 6.60 -10.79
N ILE A 211 14.92 5.67 -11.33
CA ILE A 211 14.47 4.80 -12.44
C ILE A 211 13.31 3.90 -11.99
N CYS A 212 13.43 3.27 -10.81
CA CYS A 212 12.40 2.39 -10.24
C CYS A 212 11.06 3.10 -10.02
N VAL A 213 11.04 4.43 -9.86
CA VAL A 213 9.81 5.22 -9.76
C VAL A 213 9.34 5.71 -11.13
N ILE A 214 10.24 6.32 -11.92
CA ILE A 214 9.89 6.89 -13.24
C ILE A 214 9.32 5.82 -14.17
N VAL A 215 9.97 4.66 -14.28
CA VAL A 215 9.60 3.63 -15.27
C VAL A 215 8.18 3.10 -15.03
N PRO A 216 7.82 2.62 -13.82
CA PRO A 216 6.45 2.19 -13.53
C PRO A 216 5.43 3.31 -13.69
N VAL A 217 5.70 4.51 -13.17
CA VAL A 217 4.77 5.65 -13.25
C VAL A 217 4.47 6.02 -14.69
N LEU A 218 5.49 6.08 -15.56
CA LEU A 218 5.31 6.34 -16.99
C LEU A 218 4.49 5.25 -17.67
N LEU A 219 4.80 3.98 -17.39
CA LEU A 219 4.08 2.86 -17.97
C LEU A 219 2.59 2.91 -17.61
N ILE A 220 2.28 3.02 -16.32
CA ILE A 220 0.91 3.06 -15.79
C ILE A 220 0.14 4.25 -16.38
N THR A 221 0.76 5.44 -16.38
CA THR A 221 0.14 6.66 -16.91
C THR A 221 -0.28 6.49 -18.37
N ARG A 222 0.62 5.95 -19.19
CA ARG A 222 0.37 5.77 -20.63
C ARG A 222 -0.66 4.69 -20.91
N VAL A 223 -0.73 3.64 -20.08
CA VAL A 223 -1.77 2.62 -20.19
C VAL A 223 -3.13 3.20 -19.80
N ASN A 224 -3.20 3.97 -18.72
CA ASN A 224 -4.42 4.67 -18.32
C ASN A 224 -4.88 5.64 -19.41
N GLN A 225 -3.96 6.39 -20.01
CA GLN A 225 -4.26 7.28 -21.12
C GLN A 225 -4.76 6.51 -22.35
N SER A 226 -4.16 5.37 -22.66
CA SER A 226 -4.60 4.50 -23.75
C SER A 226 -6.01 3.97 -23.50
N LEU A 227 -6.32 3.57 -22.25
CA LEU A 227 -7.65 3.11 -21.85
C LEU A 227 -8.69 4.24 -21.91
N ASP A 228 -8.35 5.44 -21.42
CA ASP A 228 -9.20 6.63 -21.48
C ASP A 228 -9.48 7.04 -22.93
N ASN A 229 -8.47 7.01 -23.79
CA ASN A 229 -8.64 7.26 -25.23
C ASN A 229 -9.57 6.22 -25.86
N LEU A 230 -9.39 4.92 -25.57
CA LEU A 230 -10.28 3.87 -26.05
C LEU A 230 -11.72 4.06 -25.55
N SER A 231 -11.92 4.48 -24.30
CA SER A 231 -13.24 4.82 -23.76
C SER A 231 -13.87 6.01 -24.47
N LYS A 232 -13.14 7.10 -24.69
CA LYS A 232 -13.63 8.27 -25.42
C LYS A 232 -14.02 7.95 -26.86
N ILE A 233 -13.22 7.15 -27.55
CA ILE A 233 -13.52 6.67 -28.90
C ILE A 233 -14.81 5.85 -28.89
N THR A 234 -14.97 4.98 -27.90
CA THR A 234 -16.19 4.19 -27.69
C THR A 234 -17.41 5.08 -27.48
N LEU A 235 -17.30 6.07 -26.59
CA LEU A 235 -18.36 6.99 -26.25
C LEU A 235 -18.78 7.83 -27.47
N ASN A 236 -17.81 8.33 -28.23
CA ASN A 236 -18.07 9.08 -29.47
C ASN A 236 -18.84 8.23 -30.50
N TYR A 237 -18.54 6.93 -30.61
CA TYR A 237 -19.32 6.04 -31.47
C TYR A 237 -20.70 5.70 -30.91
N ALA A 238 -20.83 5.57 -29.59
CA ALA A 238 -22.10 5.27 -28.93
C ALA A 238 -23.09 6.44 -28.99
N MET A 239 -22.60 7.69 -28.87
CA MET A 239 -23.44 8.89 -28.87
C MET A 239 -23.91 9.31 -30.26
N HIS A 240 -23.30 8.83 -31.34
CA HIS A 240 -23.68 9.26 -32.67
C HIS A 240 -25.04 8.62 -33.06
N PRO A 241 -26.12 9.40 -33.23
CA PRO A 241 -27.50 8.88 -33.35
C PRO A 241 -27.68 7.95 -34.56
N CYS A 242 -26.93 8.18 -35.65
CA CYS A 242 -26.93 7.29 -36.81
C CYS A 242 -26.29 5.91 -36.53
N PHE A 243 -25.39 5.79 -35.54
CA PHE A 243 -24.67 4.56 -35.22
C PHE A 243 -25.35 3.71 -34.14
N SER A 244 -26.33 4.26 -33.43
CA SER A 244 -27.16 3.53 -32.46
C SER A 244 -27.81 2.28 -33.06
N LYS A 245 -28.10 2.28 -34.37
CA LYS A 245 -28.78 1.14 -35.03
C LYS A 245 -27.85 0.00 -35.44
N LYS A 246 -26.62 0.25 -35.93
CA LYS A 246 -25.65 -0.81 -36.32
C LYS A 246 -24.21 -0.31 -36.27
N MET A 247 -23.43 -0.73 -35.27
CA MET A 247 -21.99 -0.53 -35.27
C MET A 247 -21.35 -1.42 -36.35
N PRO A 248 -20.55 -0.88 -37.28
CA PRO A 248 -19.97 -1.68 -38.34
C PRO A 248 -18.95 -2.69 -37.79
N ARG A 249 -18.95 -3.90 -38.35
CA ARG A 249 -18.12 -5.03 -37.88
C ARG A 249 -16.62 -4.71 -37.82
N HIS A 250 -16.10 -3.96 -38.79
CA HIS A 250 -14.69 -3.60 -38.83
C HIS A 250 -14.27 -2.76 -37.61
N ARG A 251 -15.10 -1.81 -37.15
CA ARG A 251 -14.77 -0.98 -35.97
C ARG A 251 -14.76 -1.77 -34.68
N VAL A 252 -15.73 -2.68 -34.50
CA VAL A 252 -15.75 -3.58 -33.34
C VAL A 252 -14.48 -4.44 -33.33
N HIS A 253 -14.06 -4.93 -34.50
CA HIS A 253 -12.82 -5.65 -34.67
C HIS A 253 -11.60 -4.79 -34.28
N ASP A 254 -11.50 -3.55 -34.78
CA ASP A 254 -10.39 -2.65 -34.48
C ASP A 254 -10.28 -2.31 -32.99
N MET A 255 -11.42 -2.07 -32.33
CA MET A 255 -11.46 -1.79 -30.89
C MET A 255 -10.97 -2.99 -30.06
N ILE A 256 -11.47 -4.18 -30.37
CA ILE A 256 -11.04 -5.43 -29.71
C ILE A 256 -9.56 -5.70 -30.00
N HIS A 257 -9.11 -5.49 -31.22
CA HIS A 257 -7.73 -5.67 -31.63
C HIS A 257 -6.78 -4.73 -30.89
N ASN A 258 -7.13 -3.45 -30.80
CA ASN A 258 -6.36 -2.46 -30.04
C ASN A 258 -6.32 -2.76 -28.54
N TYR A 259 -7.44 -3.22 -27.95
CA TYR A 259 -7.46 -3.68 -26.57
C TYR A 259 -6.56 -4.90 -26.36
N ASN A 260 -6.61 -5.88 -27.26
CA ASN A 260 -5.76 -7.07 -27.19
C ASN A 260 -4.28 -6.71 -27.33
N ARG A 261 -3.92 -5.77 -28.20
CA ARG A 261 -2.55 -5.24 -28.28
C ARG A 261 -2.11 -4.60 -26.97
N LEU A 262 -2.96 -3.78 -26.35
CA LEU A 262 -2.68 -3.16 -25.05
C LEU A 262 -2.56 -4.23 -23.94
N SER A 263 -3.43 -5.23 -23.95
CA SER A 263 -3.41 -6.35 -23.00
C SER A 263 -2.12 -7.18 -23.14
N ILE A 264 -1.70 -7.51 -24.36
CA ILE A 264 -0.44 -8.22 -24.63
C ILE A 264 0.76 -7.40 -24.15
N LEU A 265 0.78 -6.09 -24.45
CA LEU A 265 1.83 -5.19 -23.97
C LEU A 265 1.88 -5.14 -22.44
N MET A 266 0.72 -5.14 -21.78
CA MET A 266 0.61 -5.17 -20.33
C MET A 266 1.02 -6.51 -19.73
N ILE A 267 0.73 -7.64 -20.37
CA ILE A 267 1.21 -8.95 -19.93
C ILE A 267 2.74 -9.00 -19.99
N SER A 268 3.33 -8.51 -21.08
CA SER A 268 4.80 -8.42 -21.22
C SER A 268 5.40 -7.47 -20.17
N SER A 269 4.74 -6.34 -19.94
CA SER A 269 5.23 -5.36 -18.95
C SER A 269 5.05 -5.84 -17.52
N ASN A 270 4.02 -6.63 -17.23
CA ASN A 270 3.77 -7.19 -15.91
C ASN A 270 4.92 -8.09 -15.43
N LEU A 271 5.71 -8.67 -16.35
CA LEU A 271 6.88 -9.47 -16.01
C LEU A 271 7.94 -8.69 -15.23
N PHE A 272 8.14 -7.40 -15.55
CA PHE A 272 9.04 -6.53 -14.79
C PHE A 272 8.30 -5.65 -13.77
N MET A 273 7.06 -5.22 -14.07
CA MET A 273 6.28 -4.37 -13.17
C MET A 273 5.91 -5.06 -11.86
N ALA A 274 5.62 -6.36 -11.88
CA ALA A 274 5.26 -7.09 -10.67
C ALA A 274 6.41 -7.11 -9.63
N PRO A 275 7.65 -7.51 -9.99
CA PRO A 275 8.78 -7.42 -9.07
C PRO A 275 9.18 -5.97 -8.76
N GLY A 276 9.06 -5.06 -9.73
CA GLY A 276 9.28 -3.62 -9.50
C GLY A 276 8.32 -3.04 -8.46
N ALA A 277 7.05 -3.46 -8.47
CA ALA A 277 6.04 -3.08 -7.50
C ALA A 277 6.34 -3.64 -6.10
N VAL A 278 6.75 -4.90 -5.99
CA VAL A 278 7.22 -5.52 -4.72
C VAL A 278 8.36 -4.72 -4.12
N ILE A 279 9.39 -4.44 -4.93
CA ILE A 279 10.57 -3.68 -4.50
C ILE A 279 10.16 -2.27 -4.06
N MET A 280 9.41 -1.55 -4.88
CA MET A 280 8.96 -0.19 -4.60
C MET A 280 8.10 -0.12 -3.34
N LEU A 281 7.09 -0.98 -3.20
CA LEU A 281 6.23 -1.02 -2.03
C LEU A 281 7.03 -1.34 -0.76
N SER A 282 8.02 -2.23 -0.84
CA SER A 282 8.88 -2.55 0.29
C SER A 282 9.73 -1.35 0.71
N ILE A 283 10.33 -0.64 -0.24
CA ILE A 283 11.12 0.57 0.03
C ILE A 283 10.25 1.65 0.66
N LEU A 284 9.06 1.90 0.08
CA LEU A 284 8.13 2.89 0.60
C LEU A 284 7.69 2.51 2.02
N PHE A 285 7.33 1.25 2.25
CA PHE A 285 6.89 0.78 3.57
C PHE A 285 7.99 0.89 4.63
N LEU A 286 9.17 0.34 4.35
CA LEU A 286 10.30 0.38 5.27
C LEU A 286 10.76 1.81 5.51
N GLY A 287 10.85 2.62 4.46
CA GLY A 287 11.18 4.04 4.56
C GLY A 287 10.19 4.78 5.46
N HIS A 288 8.88 4.59 5.26
CA HIS A 288 7.85 5.20 6.10
C HIS A 288 7.99 4.86 7.57
N VAL A 289 7.97 3.56 7.89
CA VAL A 289 8.05 3.09 9.28
C VAL A 289 9.32 3.62 9.92
N PHE A 290 10.43 3.55 9.18
CA PHE A 290 11.72 3.95 9.66
C PHE A 290 11.83 5.47 9.90
N PHE A 291 11.53 6.31 8.91
CA PHE A 291 11.69 7.77 9.04
C PHE A 291 10.70 8.35 10.05
N ASN A 292 9.49 7.81 10.16
CA ASN A 292 8.53 8.22 11.19
C ASN A 292 9.01 7.82 12.59
N PHE A 293 9.45 6.56 12.75
CA PHE A 293 10.05 6.10 14.00
C PHE A 293 11.26 6.96 14.39
N ALA A 294 12.16 7.22 13.43
CA ALA A 294 13.37 7.99 13.64
C ALA A 294 13.06 9.43 14.10
N THR A 295 12.14 10.08 13.41
CA THR A 295 11.72 11.46 13.69
C THR A 295 11.11 11.59 15.09
N ILE A 296 10.19 10.68 15.45
CA ILE A 296 9.48 10.75 16.74
C ILE A 296 10.39 10.31 17.89
N LYS A 297 11.11 9.18 17.73
CA LYS A 297 11.89 8.59 18.82
C LYS A 297 13.16 9.37 19.13
N PHE A 298 13.81 9.91 18.10
CA PHE A 298 15.09 10.62 18.25
C PHE A 298 14.95 12.14 18.17
N TYR A 299 13.73 12.69 18.23
CA TYR A 299 13.50 14.13 18.28
C TYR A 299 14.44 14.90 19.24
N PRO A 300 14.61 14.50 20.52
CA PRO A 300 15.47 15.25 21.43
C PRO A 300 16.98 15.10 21.15
N PHE A 301 17.38 14.21 20.25
CA PHE A 301 18.79 13.90 19.98
C PHE A 301 19.23 14.28 18.57
N LEU A 302 18.30 14.41 17.63
CA LEU A 302 18.60 14.78 16.26
C LEU A 302 18.91 16.27 16.17
N PRO A 303 20.02 16.67 15.51
CA PRO A 303 20.22 18.08 15.20
C PRO A 303 19.05 18.58 14.35
N ILE A 304 18.68 19.86 14.54
CA ILE A 304 17.48 20.47 13.94
C ILE A 304 17.42 20.24 12.41
N ILE A 305 18.55 20.32 11.72
CA ILE A 305 18.65 20.09 10.26
C ILE A 305 18.22 18.66 9.89
N PHE A 306 18.63 17.65 10.67
CA PHE A 306 18.27 16.23 10.42
C PHE A 306 16.82 15.95 10.75
N PHE A 307 16.28 16.61 11.76
CA PHE A 307 14.87 16.52 12.07
C PHE A 307 14.01 16.99 10.89
N PHE A 308 14.30 18.17 10.33
CA PHE A 308 13.61 18.68 9.14
C PHE A 308 13.85 17.80 7.90
N LEU A 309 15.07 17.28 7.73
CA LEU A 309 15.37 16.35 6.64
C LEU A 309 14.51 15.08 6.73
N ASN A 310 14.41 14.45 7.90
CA ASN A 310 13.60 13.25 8.11
C ASN A 310 12.10 13.52 7.90
N ILE A 311 11.59 14.66 8.37
CA ILE A 311 10.21 15.08 8.09
C ILE A 311 9.99 15.27 6.59
N GLY A 312 10.93 15.95 5.91
CA GLY A 312 10.87 16.18 4.48
C GLY A 312 10.85 14.87 3.69
N ILE A 313 11.72 13.91 4.05
CA ILE A 313 11.77 12.59 3.43
C ILE A 313 10.48 11.81 3.70
N SER A 314 9.99 11.79 4.94
CA SER A 314 8.74 11.10 5.27
C SER A 314 7.56 11.67 4.47
N THR A 315 7.43 13.01 4.43
CA THR A 315 6.39 13.70 3.64
C THR A 315 6.50 13.37 2.16
N LEU A 316 7.72 13.34 1.62
CA LEU A 316 7.98 12.92 0.24
C LEU A 316 7.55 11.48 0.00
N LEU A 317 7.88 10.55 0.90
CA LEU A 317 7.46 9.15 0.79
C LEU A 317 5.94 9.03 0.82
N ILE A 318 5.23 9.86 1.60
CA ILE A 318 3.75 9.84 1.66
C ILE A 318 3.22 10.26 0.29
N PHE A 319 3.75 11.36 -0.23
CA PHE A 319 3.36 11.90 -1.52
C PHE A 319 3.63 10.94 -2.68
N VAL A 320 4.82 10.33 -2.74
CA VAL A 320 5.18 9.30 -3.73
C VAL A 320 4.24 8.11 -3.63
N SER A 321 4.01 7.58 -2.42
CA SER A 321 3.11 6.45 -2.19
C SER A 321 1.69 6.77 -2.66
N TYR A 322 1.18 7.93 -2.27
CA TYR A 322 -0.15 8.40 -2.67
C TYR A 322 -0.29 8.47 -4.18
N MET A 323 0.69 9.05 -4.88
CA MET A 323 0.66 9.19 -6.33
C MET A 323 0.77 7.85 -7.04
N VAL A 324 1.64 6.94 -6.60
CA VAL A 324 1.74 5.59 -7.14
C VAL A 324 0.40 4.87 -7.03
N PHE A 325 -0.24 4.89 -5.85
CA PHE A 325 -1.56 4.27 -5.68
C PHE A 325 -2.65 4.98 -6.47
N HIS A 326 -2.62 6.31 -6.57
CA HIS A 326 -3.60 7.08 -7.33
C HIS A 326 -3.54 6.75 -8.83
N LEU A 327 -2.34 6.50 -9.36
CA LEU A 327 -2.16 6.11 -10.76
C LEU A 327 -2.55 4.66 -11.02
N ILE A 328 -2.24 3.73 -10.11
CA ILE A 328 -2.51 2.30 -10.33
C ILE A 328 -4.00 1.97 -10.09
N SER A 329 -4.60 2.54 -9.05
CA SER A 329 -5.93 2.14 -8.59
C SER A 329 -7.07 2.25 -9.62
N PRO A 330 -7.16 3.27 -10.49
CA PRO A 330 -8.28 3.39 -11.43
C PRO A 330 -8.17 2.43 -12.61
N GLN A 331 -6.99 1.89 -12.92
CA GLN A 331 -6.74 1.14 -14.15
C GLN A 331 -7.65 -0.09 -14.32
N ASN A 332 -7.76 -0.91 -13.28
CA ASN A 332 -8.60 -2.10 -13.30
C ASN A 332 -10.09 -1.73 -13.42
N ALA A 333 -10.51 -0.65 -12.75
CA ALA A 333 -11.89 -0.17 -12.83
C ALA A 333 -12.22 0.37 -14.23
N MET A 334 -11.34 1.20 -14.80
CA MET A 334 -11.48 1.75 -16.15
C MET A 334 -11.53 0.63 -17.21
N ALA A 335 -10.64 -0.36 -17.12
CA ALA A 335 -10.66 -1.49 -18.05
C ALA A 335 -11.94 -2.33 -17.93
N ALA A 336 -12.43 -2.56 -16.71
CA ALA A 336 -13.67 -3.30 -16.49
C ALA A 336 -14.91 -2.52 -16.97
N GLU A 337 -14.95 -1.21 -16.74
CA GLU A 337 -16.02 -0.33 -17.20
C GLU A 337 -16.03 -0.24 -18.73
N LEU A 338 -14.86 -0.10 -19.37
CA LEU A 338 -14.72 -0.13 -20.82
C LEU A 338 -15.26 -1.43 -21.44
N ILE A 339 -14.89 -2.60 -20.90
CA ILE A 339 -15.42 -3.89 -21.38
C ILE A 339 -16.94 -3.95 -21.20
N LYS A 340 -17.47 -3.44 -20.09
CA LYS A 340 -18.91 -3.40 -19.81
C LYS A 340 -19.65 -2.47 -20.76
N GLU A 341 -19.06 -1.32 -21.12
CA GLU A 341 -19.60 -0.41 -22.12
C GLU A 341 -19.64 -1.04 -23.51
N TRP A 342 -18.64 -1.84 -23.87
CA TRP A 342 -18.58 -2.57 -25.15
C TRP A 342 -19.56 -3.73 -25.24
N TRP A 343 -19.86 -4.36 -24.10
CA TRP A 343 -20.80 -5.46 -24.03
C TRP A 343 -22.20 -5.06 -24.54
N ARG A 344 -22.69 -3.88 -24.14
CA ARG A 344 -24.04 -3.39 -24.48
C ARG A 344 -24.30 -3.31 -26.00
N PRO A 345 -23.51 -2.56 -26.80
CA PRO A 345 -23.75 -2.47 -28.24
C PRO A 345 -23.47 -3.78 -28.97
N VAL A 346 -22.50 -4.58 -28.53
CA VAL A 346 -22.15 -5.84 -29.21
C VAL A 346 -23.26 -6.89 -29.08
N VAL A 347 -23.92 -6.97 -27.92
CA VAL A 347 -25.07 -7.87 -27.70
C VAL A 347 -26.27 -7.46 -28.56
N ASN A 348 -26.49 -6.16 -28.77
CA ASN A 348 -27.66 -5.66 -29.49
C ASN A 348 -27.60 -5.89 -31.02
N VAL A 349 -26.41 -6.10 -31.61
CA VAL A 349 -26.23 -6.20 -33.07
C VAL A 349 -26.19 -7.66 -33.56
N ASP A 350 -26.68 -8.61 -32.75
CA ASP A 350 -26.75 -10.05 -33.04
C ASP A 350 -25.41 -10.66 -33.49
N MET A 351 -24.31 -10.08 -33.00
CA MET A 351 -22.95 -10.46 -33.34
C MET A 351 -22.45 -11.55 -32.39
N LYS A 352 -22.99 -12.76 -32.52
CA LYS A 352 -22.65 -13.92 -31.64
C LYS A 352 -21.14 -14.12 -31.50
N TYR A 353 -20.39 -13.97 -32.59
CA TYR A 353 -18.93 -14.08 -32.61
C TYR A 353 -18.24 -13.03 -31.70
N TYR A 354 -18.53 -11.74 -31.89
CA TYR A 354 -17.93 -10.67 -31.10
C TYR A 354 -18.40 -10.68 -29.65
N THR A 355 -19.65 -11.08 -29.40
CA THR A 355 -20.17 -11.27 -28.03
C THR A 355 -19.31 -12.29 -27.28
N LYS A 356 -18.98 -13.42 -27.91
CA LYS A 356 -18.09 -14.43 -27.31
C LYS A 356 -16.70 -13.86 -27.01
N ILE A 357 -16.15 -13.03 -27.91
CA ILE A 357 -14.84 -12.41 -27.72
C ILE A 357 -14.88 -11.39 -26.58
N VAL A 358 -15.82 -10.44 -26.57
CA VAL A 358 -15.92 -9.43 -25.50
C VAL A 358 -16.13 -10.10 -24.14
N ARG A 359 -16.91 -11.19 -24.07
CA ARG A 359 -17.07 -11.98 -22.84
C ARG A 359 -15.75 -12.61 -22.36
N SER A 360 -14.86 -12.94 -23.28
CA SER A 360 -13.55 -13.53 -22.96
C SER A 360 -12.50 -12.49 -22.56
N LEU A 361 -12.73 -11.20 -22.87
CA LEU A 361 -11.82 -10.13 -22.50
C LEU A 361 -11.77 -10.01 -20.98
N GLN A 362 -10.56 -10.10 -20.44
CA GLN A 362 -10.31 -9.86 -19.02
C GLN A 362 -9.87 -8.39 -18.82
N PRO A 363 -10.31 -7.74 -17.74
CA PRO A 363 -9.78 -6.43 -17.36
C PRO A 363 -8.25 -6.50 -17.18
N ILE A 364 -7.56 -5.46 -17.64
CA ILE A 364 -6.12 -5.32 -17.43
C ILE A 364 -5.86 -5.10 -15.93
N LYS A 365 -5.15 -6.05 -15.32
CA LYS A 365 -4.77 -6.04 -13.90
C LYS A 365 -3.26 -5.91 -13.76
N ILE A 366 -2.81 -5.00 -12.90
CA ILE A 366 -1.41 -4.94 -12.45
C ILE A 366 -1.28 -5.80 -11.21
N TYR A 367 -0.36 -6.76 -11.27
CA TYR A 367 -0.06 -7.65 -10.16
C TYR A 367 1.18 -7.18 -9.41
N CYS A 368 1.18 -7.41 -8.10
CA CYS A 368 2.36 -7.40 -7.23
C CYS A 368 2.81 -8.86 -7.10
N GLY A 369 4.08 -9.15 -7.38
CA GLY A 369 4.56 -10.55 -7.42
C GLY A 369 6.03 -10.68 -7.78
N LEU A 370 6.58 -11.87 -7.57
CA LEU A 370 7.96 -12.23 -7.94
C LEU A 370 7.93 -13.34 -9.00
N GLY A 371 8.45 -13.05 -10.19
CA GLY A 371 8.46 -13.98 -11.31
C GLY A 371 7.03 -14.37 -11.73
N GLN A 372 6.72 -15.66 -11.67
CA GLN A 372 5.38 -16.19 -11.99
C GLN A 372 4.42 -16.17 -10.80
N VAL A 373 4.93 -16.00 -9.58
CA VAL A 373 4.13 -15.99 -8.36
C VAL A 373 3.49 -14.61 -8.20
N LYS A 374 2.16 -14.58 -8.29
CA LYS A 374 1.34 -13.37 -8.11
C LYS A 374 0.84 -13.35 -6.67
N PHE A 375 1.17 -12.32 -5.90
CA PHE A 375 0.70 -12.17 -4.53
C PHE A 375 -0.71 -11.57 -4.50
N PHE A 376 -0.87 -10.38 -5.06
CA PHE A 376 -2.15 -9.68 -5.15
C PHE A 376 -2.15 -8.74 -6.36
N TYR A 377 -3.32 -8.23 -6.74
CA TYR A 377 -3.44 -7.15 -7.71
C TYR A 377 -3.84 -5.87 -7.00
N PHE A 378 -3.45 -4.73 -7.56
CA PHE A 378 -3.75 -3.44 -6.94
C PHE A 378 -5.24 -3.11 -7.03
N THR A 379 -5.81 -2.76 -5.89
CA THR A 379 -7.21 -2.30 -5.75
C THR A 379 -7.27 -1.00 -4.95
N LYS A 380 -8.45 -0.35 -4.92
CA LYS A 380 -8.68 0.83 -4.08
C LYS A 380 -8.39 0.56 -2.60
N SER A 381 -8.70 -0.65 -2.10
CA SER A 381 -8.45 -1.03 -0.71
C SER A 381 -6.97 -1.22 -0.39
N THR A 382 -6.15 -1.68 -1.36
CA THR A 382 -4.69 -1.85 -1.17
C THR A 382 -4.02 -0.58 -0.67
N ARG A 383 -4.47 0.60 -1.13
CA ARG A 383 -3.96 1.90 -0.65
C ARG A 383 -4.22 2.11 0.84
N THR A 384 -5.47 1.90 1.27
CA THR A 384 -5.87 2.07 2.68
C THR A 384 -5.15 1.07 3.56
N THR A 385 -5.05 -0.19 3.13
CA THR A 385 -4.27 -1.22 3.81
C THR A 385 -2.82 -0.80 3.99
N PHE A 386 -2.16 -0.33 2.93
CA PHE A 386 -0.75 0.07 2.98
C PHE A 386 -0.50 1.14 4.06
N PHE A 387 -1.30 2.22 4.07
CA PHE A 387 -1.13 3.29 5.06
C PHE A 387 -1.48 2.85 6.47
N ASN A 388 -2.51 2.01 6.65
CA ASN A 388 -2.84 1.43 7.96
C ASN A 388 -1.69 0.56 8.50
N THR A 389 -1.09 -0.26 7.63
CA THR A 389 0.07 -1.08 7.99
C THR A 389 1.27 -0.21 8.35
N VAL A 390 1.56 0.86 7.58
CA VAL A 390 2.61 1.82 7.94
C VAL A 390 2.41 2.41 9.34
N ILE A 391 1.20 2.89 9.65
CA ILE A 391 0.90 3.49 10.95
C ILE A 391 1.05 2.45 12.07
N SER A 392 0.45 1.26 11.90
CA SER A 392 0.50 0.18 12.89
C SER A 392 1.93 -0.27 13.19
N TYR A 393 2.75 -0.50 12.17
CA TYR A 393 4.15 -0.89 12.36
C TYR A 393 4.99 0.25 12.95
N THR A 394 4.70 1.50 12.62
CA THR A 394 5.35 2.65 13.26
C THR A 394 5.01 2.72 14.76
N MET A 395 3.73 2.56 15.13
CA MET A 395 3.30 2.51 16.53
C MET A 395 3.95 1.36 17.28
N ASN A 396 3.95 0.15 16.70
CA ASN A 396 4.59 -1.03 17.29
C ASN A 396 6.10 -0.81 17.48
N ALA A 397 6.78 -0.19 16.51
CA ALA A 397 8.20 0.15 16.64
C ALA A 397 8.45 1.19 17.76
N LEU A 398 7.59 2.19 17.90
CA LEU A 398 7.69 3.19 18.97
C LEU A 398 7.52 2.58 20.36
N LEU A 399 6.60 1.62 20.50
CA LEU A 399 6.31 0.91 21.74
C LEU A 399 7.35 -0.18 22.08
N SER A 400 7.98 -0.79 21.08
CA SER A 400 8.92 -1.91 21.28
C SER A 400 10.27 -1.49 21.85
N VAL A 401 10.62 -0.20 21.77
CA VAL A 401 11.89 0.33 22.29
C VAL A 401 11.64 1.13 23.58
N PRO A 402 11.91 0.56 24.78
CA PRO A 402 11.72 1.27 26.03
C PRO A 402 12.58 2.55 26.10
N SER A 403 12.03 3.63 26.63
CA SER A 403 12.72 4.93 26.78
C SER A 403 14.02 4.82 27.57
N LYS A 404 14.10 3.88 28.52
CA LYS A 404 15.30 3.63 29.34
C LYS A 404 16.56 3.26 28.54
N TYR A 405 16.42 2.68 27.35
CA TYR A 405 17.56 2.33 26.48
C TYR A 405 18.02 3.49 25.61
N VAL A 406 17.34 4.64 25.67
CA VAL A 406 17.71 5.86 24.95
C VAL A 406 18.28 6.86 25.96
N LYS A 407 19.31 6.46 26.71
CA LYS A 407 20.10 7.37 27.54
C LYS A 407 21.38 7.73 26.79
N PHE A 408 21.55 9.00 26.46
CA PHE A 408 22.85 9.54 26.06
C PHE A 408 23.62 9.90 27.32
N THR A 409 24.69 9.16 27.60
CA THR A 409 25.76 9.66 28.45
C THR A 409 26.47 10.74 27.62
N TYR A 410 26.03 11.99 27.73
CA TYR A 410 26.88 13.11 27.31
C TYR A 410 28.11 13.06 28.22
N HIS A 411 29.17 12.38 27.77
CA HIS A 411 30.51 12.60 28.31
C HIS A 411 30.93 14.00 27.88
N GLY A 412 30.35 15.00 28.54
CA GLY A 412 30.94 16.31 28.62
C GLY A 412 32.26 16.13 29.35
N GLN A 413 33.33 15.87 28.60
CA GLN A 413 34.69 16.19 29.03
C GLN A 413 34.80 17.72 29.10
N PHE A 414 34.04 18.35 30.00
CA PHE A 414 34.51 19.57 30.61
C PHE A 414 35.55 19.10 31.62
N GLU A 415 36.74 18.89 31.10
CA GLU A 415 37.96 18.81 31.87
C GLU A 415 37.92 20.01 32.83
N LYS A 416 37.72 19.73 34.12
CA LYS A 416 37.87 20.70 35.20
C LYS A 416 39.36 21.07 35.25
N ASN A 417 39.83 21.83 34.28
CA ASN A 417 41.05 22.58 34.43
C ASN A 417 40.76 23.61 35.52
N GLY A 418 41.50 23.48 36.63
CA GLY A 418 41.23 24.11 37.91
C GLY A 418 40.93 25.61 37.81
N GLY A 419 39.79 26.01 38.35
CA GLY A 419 39.37 27.40 38.52
C GLY A 419 38.26 27.47 39.58
N PRO A 420 38.21 28.52 40.40
CA PRO A 420 37.72 28.43 41.78
C PRO A 420 36.20 28.29 41.87
N THR A 421 35.79 27.37 42.75
CA THR A 421 34.54 27.29 43.52
C THR A 421 33.47 28.36 43.20
N ILE A 422 32.70 28.15 42.13
CA ILE A 422 31.38 28.76 42.01
C ILE A 422 30.43 27.97 42.91
N LYS A 423 29.97 28.64 43.96
CA LYS A 423 28.97 28.16 44.92
C LYS A 423 27.75 27.61 44.18
N THR A 424 27.48 26.35 44.43
CA THR A 424 26.30 25.62 43.99
C THR A 424 25.02 26.30 44.50
N TRP A 425 24.12 26.62 43.57
CA TRP A 425 22.72 26.89 43.90
C TRP A 425 22.10 25.59 44.40
N ARG A 426 21.95 25.51 45.73
CA ARG A 426 21.30 24.44 46.47
C ARG A 426 19.78 24.57 46.25
N THR A 427 19.23 23.85 45.27
CA THR A 427 17.79 23.54 45.26
C THR A 427 17.49 22.55 46.39
N ARG A 428 16.97 23.07 47.51
CA ARG A 428 16.36 22.28 48.58
C ARG A 428 15.10 21.62 48.06
N GLY A 429 14.92 20.35 48.40
CA GLY A 429 13.60 19.70 48.44
C GLY A 429 13.53 18.41 47.63
N PHE A 430 14.08 17.33 48.19
CA PHE A 430 13.39 16.04 48.40
C PHE A 430 14.41 15.05 48.96
N SER A 431 14.30 14.78 50.25
CA SER A 431 15.08 13.80 50.99
C SER A 431 14.12 12.78 51.58
N SER A 432 14.17 11.53 51.09
CA SER A 432 14.12 10.28 51.88
C SER A 432 13.72 9.09 50.99
N LEU A 433 14.68 8.23 50.65
CA LEU A 433 14.53 6.80 50.32
C LEU A 433 15.96 6.29 50.01
N GLN A 434 16.73 5.96 51.05
CA GLN A 434 16.78 4.66 51.74
C GLN A 434 17.54 3.62 50.92
N ASP A 435 18.70 3.26 51.49
CA ASP A 435 19.73 2.39 50.95
C ASP A 435 19.23 0.98 50.63
N CYS A 436 19.62 0.45 49.47
CA CYS A 436 19.56 -0.98 49.16
C CYS A 436 20.98 -1.49 48.87
N PRO A 437 21.36 -2.67 49.39
CA PRO A 437 22.69 -3.23 49.17
C PRO A 437 22.83 -3.80 47.75
N VAL A 438 24.00 -3.54 47.16
CA VAL A 438 24.41 -4.07 45.86
C VAL A 438 24.65 -5.57 45.98
N SER A 439 23.74 -6.37 45.42
CA SER A 439 23.90 -7.80 45.21
C SER A 439 24.92 -8.07 44.11
N THR A 440 25.91 -8.91 44.41
CA THR A 440 26.91 -9.46 43.51
C THR A 440 26.28 -10.14 42.30
N SER A 441 26.70 -9.75 41.09
CA SER A 441 26.19 -10.32 39.84
C SER A 441 26.78 -11.71 39.59
N LYS A 442 25.92 -12.72 39.54
CA LYS A 442 26.23 -14.08 39.09
C LYS A 442 26.48 -14.06 37.58
N LYS A 443 27.70 -14.38 37.13
CA LYS A 443 28.01 -14.65 35.72
C LYS A 443 27.28 -15.92 35.27
N ILE A 444 26.32 -15.78 34.37
CA ILE A 444 25.67 -16.91 33.69
C ILE A 444 26.30 -16.99 32.30
N ASN A 445 27.09 -18.03 32.06
CA ASN A 445 27.66 -18.31 30.75
C ASN A 445 26.57 -18.90 29.84
N PHE A 446 26.19 -18.16 28.80
CA PHE A 446 25.40 -18.68 27.69
C PHE A 446 26.28 -18.72 26.42
N TYR A 447 26.63 -19.92 25.97
CA TYR A 447 27.11 -20.12 24.60
C TYR A 447 25.93 -20.39 23.68
N PRO A 448 25.82 -19.71 22.52
CA PRO A 448 25.05 -20.23 21.41
C PRO A 448 25.97 -20.66 20.26
N THR A 449 25.69 -21.89 19.83
CA THR A 449 26.25 -22.67 18.72
C THR A 449 26.03 -22.02 17.35
N PHE A 450 26.88 -22.41 16.41
CA PHE A 450 27.22 -21.78 15.13
C PHE A 450 26.24 -21.88 13.91
N PRO A 451 25.06 -22.54 13.88
CA PRO A 451 24.34 -22.75 12.61
C PRO A 451 23.40 -21.60 12.16
N LYS A 452 23.41 -20.42 12.81
CA LYS A 452 22.48 -19.31 12.50
C LYS A 452 22.90 -18.38 11.33
N ILE A 453 24.09 -18.57 10.76
CA ILE A 453 24.68 -17.65 9.77
C ILE A 453 23.93 -17.70 8.42
N PHE A 454 23.41 -18.86 8.00
CA PHE A 454 22.62 -18.99 6.76
C PHE A 454 21.15 -18.53 6.90
N GLN A 455 20.62 -18.47 8.13
CA GLN A 455 19.24 -17.99 8.38
C GLN A 455 19.10 -16.46 8.28
N MET A 456 20.19 -15.69 8.32
CA MET A 456 20.11 -14.22 8.38
C MET A 456 20.33 -13.48 7.04
N ILE A 457 20.97 -14.09 6.03
CA ILE A 457 20.88 -13.58 4.64
C ILE A 457 19.45 -13.78 4.09
N ASN A 458 18.78 -14.82 4.59
CA ASN A 458 17.35 -14.93 4.45
C ASN A 458 16.63 -13.75 5.13
N LEU A 459 17.16 -13.06 6.14
CA LEU A 459 16.45 -12.00 6.86
C LEU A 459 16.19 -10.74 6.02
N SER A 460 17.11 -10.28 5.17
CA SER A 460 16.85 -9.11 4.30
C SER A 460 15.84 -9.43 3.18
N SER A 461 16.01 -10.61 2.56
CA SER A 461 15.04 -11.19 1.63
C SER A 461 13.69 -11.43 2.32
N SER A 462 13.70 -11.88 3.58
CA SER A 462 12.53 -12.09 4.42
C SER A 462 11.93 -10.78 4.88
N ILE A 463 12.68 -9.71 5.11
CA ILE A 463 12.13 -8.39 5.46
C ILE A 463 11.44 -7.80 4.24
N LEU A 464 12.02 -7.97 3.04
CA LEU A 464 11.37 -7.58 1.78
C LEU A 464 10.11 -8.42 1.53
N LEU A 465 10.20 -9.73 1.74
CA LEU A 465 9.08 -10.67 1.62
C LEU A 465 8.02 -10.42 2.69
N VAL A 466 8.40 -10.13 3.93
CA VAL A 466 7.52 -9.83 5.07
C VAL A 466 6.89 -8.46 4.90
N ALA A 467 7.59 -7.46 4.36
CA ALA A 467 6.97 -6.19 3.98
C ALA A 467 5.92 -6.42 2.89
N CYS A 468 6.24 -7.21 1.86
CA CYS A 468 5.29 -7.55 0.80
C CYS A 468 4.11 -8.41 1.29
N LEU A 469 4.35 -9.36 2.18
CA LEU A 469 3.35 -10.22 2.79
C LEU A 469 2.49 -9.44 3.79
N ALA A 470 3.06 -8.54 4.59
CA ALA A 470 2.32 -7.66 5.49
C ALA A 470 1.41 -6.69 4.72
N ILE A 471 1.82 -6.24 3.54
CA ILE A 471 0.98 -5.46 2.62
C ILE A 471 -0.07 -6.38 1.94
N GLY A 472 0.30 -7.62 1.60
CA GLY A 472 -0.58 -8.60 0.95
C GLY A 472 -1.56 -9.31 1.89
N ALA A 473 -1.36 -9.25 3.21
CA ALA A 473 -2.08 -10.01 4.24
C ALA A 473 -3.58 -9.69 4.34
N THR A 474 -4.11 -8.76 3.52
CA THR A 474 -5.56 -8.57 3.43
C THR A 474 -6.31 -9.69 2.72
N ASN A 475 -5.62 -10.67 2.12
CA ASN A 475 -6.20 -11.99 1.82
C ASN A 475 -5.17 -13.07 2.18
N ALA A 476 -4.92 -13.22 3.48
CA ALA A 476 -3.98 -14.15 4.15
C ALA A 476 -4.11 -15.64 3.75
N TRP A 477 -5.21 -15.98 3.10
CA TRP A 477 -5.54 -17.31 2.61
C TRP A 477 -6.52 -17.15 1.46
N PHE A 478 -6.59 -18.13 0.57
CA PHE A 478 -7.56 -18.11 -0.52
C PHE A 478 -8.25 -19.45 -0.67
N CYS A 479 -9.51 -19.40 -1.09
CA CYS A 479 -10.28 -20.59 -1.43
C CYS A 479 -10.03 -20.96 -2.89
N ARG A 480 -9.77 -22.24 -3.15
CA ARG A 480 -9.86 -22.81 -4.51
C ARG A 480 -10.77 -24.03 -4.43
N GLY A 481 -12.03 -23.84 -4.81
CA GLY A 481 -13.10 -24.80 -4.51
C GLY A 481 -13.41 -24.81 -3.02
N THR A 482 -13.59 -26.00 -2.45
CA THR A 482 -13.84 -26.19 -1.01
C THR A 482 -12.57 -26.22 -0.16
N THR A 483 -11.40 -26.07 -0.80
CA THR A 483 -10.09 -26.22 -0.16
C THR A 483 -9.51 -24.84 0.17
N LEU A 484 -9.17 -24.65 1.45
CA LEU A 484 -8.43 -23.50 1.94
C LEU A 484 -6.94 -23.67 1.63
N TYR A 485 -6.34 -22.69 0.96
CA TYR A 485 -4.90 -22.61 0.76
C TYR A 485 -4.35 -21.50 1.64
N CYS A 486 -3.50 -21.90 2.60
CA CYS A 486 -2.75 -20.99 3.45
C CYS A 486 -1.29 -20.97 3.04
N TYR A 487 -0.66 -19.80 3.08
CA TYR A 487 0.77 -19.66 2.81
C TYR A 487 1.59 -20.28 3.96
N PRO A 488 2.78 -20.85 3.70
CA PRO A 488 3.61 -21.46 4.76
C PRO A 488 3.94 -20.52 5.93
N LEU A 489 4.11 -19.21 5.66
CA LEU A 489 4.32 -18.20 6.69
C LEU A 489 3.10 -18.00 7.61
N GLU A 490 1.88 -18.20 7.11
CA GLU A 490 0.64 -18.09 7.89
C GLU A 490 0.44 -19.29 8.80
N ILE A 491 0.86 -20.47 8.34
CA ILE A 491 0.91 -21.68 9.15
C ILE A 491 1.92 -21.48 10.29
N MET A 492 3.07 -20.88 10.00
CA MET A 492 4.06 -20.52 11.02
C MET A 492 3.57 -19.43 11.98
N ALA A 493 2.84 -18.44 11.48
CA ALA A 493 2.30 -17.33 12.28
C ALA A 493 0.98 -17.65 13.01
N ARG A 494 0.38 -18.83 12.76
CA ARG A 494 -0.95 -19.25 13.26
C ARG A 494 -2.08 -18.27 12.89
N THR A 495 -1.96 -17.58 11.76
CA THR A 495 -2.95 -16.62 11.25
C THR A 495 -3.94 -17.24 10.25
N CYS A 496 -3.65 -18.45 9.78
CA CYS A 496 -4.58 -19.26 8.96
C CYS A 496 -5.82 -19.68 9.80
N PRO A 497 -7.05 -19.49 9.30
CA PRO A 497 -8.26 -19.84 10.03
C PRO A 497 -8.31 -21.34 10.31
N SER A 498 -8.54 -21.71 11.58
CA SER A 498 -8.62 -23.10 12.02
C SER A 498 -9.84 -23.84 11.48
N VAL A 499 -10.90 -23.10 11.16
CA VAL A 499 -12.12 -23.61 10.51
C VAL A 499 -12.09 -23.18 9.06
N ASN A 500 -12.14 -24.15 8.14
CA ASN A 500 -12.07 -23.90 6.70
C ASN A 500 -13.29 -23.06 6.24
N PRO A 501 -13.09 -21.76 5.94
CA PRO A 501 -14.18 -20.86 5.52
C PRO A 501 -14.64 -21.17 4.09
N CYS A 502 -13.89 -21.98 3.34
CA CYS A 502 -14.21 -22.41 1.99
C CYS A 502 -15.11 -23.65 1.96
N ALA A 503 -15.30 -24.33 3.10
CA ALA A 503 -16.18 -25.49 3.16
C ALA A 503 -17.64 -25.05 2.95
N PRO A 504 -18.43 -25.80 2.16
CA PRO A 504 -19.85 -25.52 2.02
C PRO A 504 -20.51 -25.61 3.39
N ALA A 505 -21.44 -24.68 3.69
CA ALA A 505 -22.17 -24.69 4.94
C ALA A 505 -22.78 -26.09 5.15
N PRO A 506 -22.63 -26.70 6.34
CA PRO A 506 -23.17 -28.03 6.58
C PRO A 506 -24.66 -27.98 6.28
N THR A 507 -25.09 -28.77 5.29
CA THR A 507 -26.49 -28.98 5.00
C THR A 507 -27.07 -29.68 6.21
N THR A 508 -27.64 -28.91 7.14
CA THR A 508 -28.56 -29.44 8.13
C THR A 508 -29.72 -30.05 7.35
N VAL A 509 -29.66 -31.36 7.16
CA VAL A 509 -30.77 -32.16 6.67
C VAL A 509 -31.90 -31.90 7.65
N ARG A 510 -32.86 -31.08 7.22
CA ARG A 510 -34.09 -30.82 7.94
C ARG A 510 -34.76 -32.17 8.11
N ALA A 511 -34.84 -32.66 9.34
CA ALA A 511 -35.53 -33.90 9.64
C ALA A 511 -36.94 -33.81 9.04
N THR A 512 -37.22 -34.67 8.07
CA THR A 512 -38.52 -34.76 7.42
C THR A 512 -39.53 -35.17 8.48
N ALA A 513 -40.41 -34.24 8.87
CA ALA A 513 -41.52 -34.56 9.75
C ALA A 513 -42.39 -35.64 9.08
N PRO A 514 -42.80 -36.69 9.82
CA PRO A 514 -43.68 -37.71 9.28
C PRO A 514 -45.03 -37.10 8.86
N PRO A 515 -45.66 -37.62 7.80
CA PRO A 515 -46.90 -37.07 7.24
C PRO A 515 -48.06 -37.17 8.25
N PRO A 516 -48.96 -36.17 8.30
CA PRO A 516 -50.07 -36.16 9.23
C PRO A 516 -51.11 -37.20 8.83
N THR A 517 -51.46 -38.05 9.79
CA THR A 517 -52.58 -38.99 9.70
C THR A 517 -53.89 -38.20 9.63
N THR A 518 -54.56 -38.26 8.50
CA THR A 518 -55.92 -37.73 8.30
C THR A 518 -56.92 -38.43 9.22
N THR A 519 -57.44 -37.72 10.22
CA THR A 519 -58.71 -38.06 10.87
C THR A 519 -59.75 -37.00 10.54
N ARG A 520 -60.88 -37.47 10.05
CA ARG A 520 -62.02 -36.77 9.48
C ARG A 520 -63.12 -36.69 10.54
N SER A 521 -63.65 -35.49 10.83
CA SER A 521 -65.04 -35.26 11.30
C SER A 521 -65.19 -33.79 11.75
N THR A 522 -65.68 -32.89 10.90
CA THR A 522 -67.07 -32.34 10.87
C THR A 522 -67.49 -31.53 12.11
N THR A 523 -67.73 -30.25 11.88
CA THR A 523 -68.09 -29.22 12.87
C THR A 523 -69.50 -28.68 12.61
N ALA A 524 -70.33 -28.69 13.68
CA ALA A 524 -71.35 -27.71 14.11
C ALA A 524 -72.64 -27.51 13.29
N PRO A 525 -73.70 -26.79 13.78
CA PRO A 525 -73.82 -25.95 15.01
C PRO A 525 -75.22 -26.08 15.72
N PRO A 526 -75.80 -25.10 16.46
CA PRO A 526 -75.33 -23.95 17.27
C PRO A 526 -75.94 -23.92 18.72
N ALA A 527 -75.57 -22.93 19.57
CA ALA A 527 -76.48 -22.10 20.39
C ALA A 527 -75.86 -21.51 21.69
N THR A 528 -75.76 -20.17 21.71
CA THR A 528 -76.21 -19.20 22.73
C THR A 528 -75.68 -19.14 24.19
N THR A 529 -75.45 -17.88 24.61
CA THR A 529 -75.69 -17.19 25.91
C THR A 529 -74.61 -17.12 27.02
N THR A 530 -74.22 -15.84 27.33
CA THR A 530 -73.99 -15.15 28.65
C THR A 530 -73.33 -15.88 29.83
N THR A 531 -72.42 -15.34 30.66
CA THR A 531 -72.39 -14.07 31.42
C THR A 531 -71.06 -13.95 32.22
N VAL A 532 -70.50 -12.73 32.32
CA VAL A 532 -69.90 -12.01 33.50
C VAL A 532 -68.90 -12.69 34.48
N ALA A 533 -67.71 -12.07 34.66
CA ALA A 533 -67.06 -11.57 35.91
C ALA A 533 -65.51 -11.65 35.85
N THR A 534 -64.75 -10.55 35.74
CA THR A 534 -64.11 -9.67 36.78
C THR A 534 -62.99 -10.27 37.64
N THR A 535 -61.75 -9.75 37.49
CA THR A 535 -60.73 -9.37 38.52
C THR A 535 -59.44 -8.91 37.78
N LEU A 536 -59.01 -7.63 37.76
CA LEU A 536 -58.16 -6.88 38.75
C LEU A 536 -57.03 -7.73 39.38
N ALA A 537 -55.78 -7.30 39.56
CA ALA A 537 -55.05 -6.05 39.31
C ALA A 537 -53.53 -6.25 39.62
N THR A 538 -52.72 -5.24 39.27
CA THR A 538 -51.43 -4.81 39.92
C THR A 538 -50.21 -5.74 39.76
N THR A 539 -48.97 -5.28 39.50
CA THR A 539 -48.28 -4.06 39.98
C THR A 539 -47.03 -3.73 39.14
N MET A 540 -46.63 -2.47 39.24
CA MET A 540 -45.47 -1.78 38.66
C MET A 540 -44.10 -2.36 39.07
N ALA A 541 -43.05 -2.18 38.25
CA ALA A 541 -41.97 -1.21 38.52
C ALA A 541 -40.68 -1.47 37.69
N THR A 542 -40.28 -0.41 36.98
CA THR A 542 -38.92 0.16 36.80
C THR A 542 -37.77 -0.60 36.09
N MET A 543 -37.38 0.04 34.97
CA MET A 543 -36.03 0.36 34.49
C MET A 543 -35.06 -0.77 34.10
N ASN A 544 -34.84 -0.92 32.79
CA ASN A 544 -33.54 -0.59 32.21
C ASN A 544 -33.57 -0.61 30.67
N GLY A 545 -32.98 0.43 30.07
CA GLY A 545 -33.01 0.68 28.64
C GLY A 545 -32.33 -0.41 27.82
N THR A 546 -33.04 -0.87 26.78
CA THR A 546 -32.48 -1.58 25.63
C THR A 546 -33.30 -1.24 24.38
N CYS A 547 -32.68 -0.60 23.38
CA CYS A 547 -33.07 -0.78 21.98
C CYS A 547 -32.59 -2.18 21.54
N PRO A 548 -33.32 -2.95 20.70
CA PRO A 548 -33.77 -2.47 19.39
C PRO A 548 -35.16 -2.97 18.93
N LEU A 549 -35.93 -2.06 18.32
CA LEU A 549 -36.96 -2.41 17.34
C LEU A 549 -36.32 -2.27 15.96
N LEU A 550 -36.38 -3.31 15.13
CA LEU A 550 -35.94 -3.25 13.74
C LEU A 550 -36.93 -2.35 12.97
N GLU A 551 -36.58 -1.08 12.77
CA GLU A 551 -37.44 -0.15 12.02
C GLU A 551 -37.44 -0.50 10.52
N CYS A 552 -38.60 -0.32 9.87
CA CYS A 552 -38.87 -0.61 8.47
C CYS A 552 -38.00 0.16 7.46
N CYS A 553 -37.02 0.96 7.92
CA CYS A 553 -36.17 1.84 7.11
C CYS A 553 -35.33 1.11 6.04
N HIS A 554 -35.25 -0.23 6.08
CA HIS A 554 -34.46 -1.04 5.14
C HIS A 554 -35.28 -1.90 4.18
N PHE A 555 -36.61 -1.79 4.17
CA PHE A 555 -37.50 -2.68 3.43
C PHE A 555 -38.48 -1.90 2.56
N ASN A 556 -38.60 -2.28 1.27
CA ASN A 556 -39.61 -1.75 0.36
C ASN A 556 -40.74 -2.74 0.14
N CYS A 557 -41.95 -2.21 0.01
CA CYS A 557 -43.14 -2.95 -0.38
C CYS A 557 -43.58 -2.55 -1.80
N TRP A 558 -44.49 -3.32 -2.40
CA TRP A 558 -45.04 -2.98 -3.72
C TRP A 558 -45.84 -1.67 -3.65
N ILE A 559 -45.98 -0.99 -4.80
CA ILE A 559 -46.56 0.37 -4.87
C ILE A 559 -47.95 0.39 -4.22
N GLY A 560 -48.09 1.16 -3.12
CA GLY A 560 -49.34 1.32 -2.36
C GLY A 560 -49.42 0.48 -1.07
N ALA A 561 -48.49 -0.44 -0.83
CA ALA A 561 -48.43 -1.21 0.41
C ALA A 561 -47.50 -0.57 1.45
N VAL A 562 -47.87 -0.66 2.73
CA VAL A 562 -47.09 -0.12 3.86
C VAL A 562 -46.43 -1.28 4.59
N CYS A 563 -45.18 -1.11 5.01
CA CYS A 563 -44.48 -2.13 5.79
C CYS A 563 -45.11 -2.22 7.19
N THR A 564 -45.54 -3.43 7.59
CA THR A 564 -46.14 -3.69 8.89
C THR A 564 -45.07 -4.03 9.92
N LYS A 565 -45.24 -3.55 11.16
CA LYS A 565 -44.31 -3.86 12.25
C LYS A 565 -44.35 -5.36 12.55
N SER A 566 -43.17 -5.97 12.60
CA SER A 566 -43.05 -7.37 13.03
C SER A 566 -43.41 -7.50 14.51
N THR A 567 -44.19 -8.53 14.84
CA THR A 567 -44.61 -8.85 16.21
C THR A 567 -43.53 -9.61 17.01
N SER A 568 -42.45 -10.05 16.35
CA SER A 568 -41.35 -10.77 16.98
C SER A 568 -39.98 -10.28 16.47
N PRO A 569 -38.95 -10.17 17.32
CA PRO A 569 -37.60 -9.73 16.93
C PRO A 569 -36.95 -10.57 15.81
N THR A 570 -37.42 -11.81 15.63
CA THR A 570 -36.88 -12.76 14.64
C THR A 570 -37.76 -12.94 13.41
N ALA A 571 -38.97 -12.38 13.39
CA ALA A 571 -39.87 -12.48 12.24
C ALA A 571 -39.57 -11.34 11.26
N ALA A 572 -39.42 -11.69 9.97
CA ALA A 572 -39.29 -10.70 8.90
C ALA A 572 -40.55 -9.83 8.83
N PRO A 573 -40.42 -8.51 8.62
CA PRO A 573 -41.60 -7.66 8.45
C PRO A 573 -42.38 -8.09 7.21
N THR A 574 -43.69 -7.87 7.22
CA THR A 574 -44.59 -8.16 6.09
C THR A 574 -45.11 -6.86 5.49
N CYS A 575 -45.42 -6.85 4.20
CA CYS A 575 -46.14 -5.74 3.58
C CYS A 575 -47.63 -5.84 3.89
N SER A 576 -48.36 -4.71 3.94
CA SER A 576 -49.79 -4.68 4.25
C SER A 576 -50.66 -5.42 3.22
N ASP A 577 -50.11 -5.70 2.05
CA ASP A 577 -50.71 -6.52 0.98
C ASP A 577 -50.39 -8.02 1.12
N GLY A 578 -49.71 -8.43 2.20
CA GLY A 578 -49.24 -9.81 2.43
C GLY A 578 -47.96 -10.17 1.66
N GLY A 579 -47.37 -9.24 0.92
CA GLY A 579 -46.13 -9.45 0.19
C GLY A 579 -44.90 -9.55 1.09
N VAL A 580 -43.87 -10.27 0.61
CA VAL A 580 -42.55 -10.30 1.26
C VAL A 580 -41.80 -9.02 0.85
N PRO A 581 -41.39 -8.16 1.81
CA PRO A 581 -40.70 -6.93 1.49
C PRO A 581 -39.32 -7.21 0.86
N THR A 582 -38.91 -6.35 -0.06
CA THR A 582 -37.59 -6.41 -0.68
C THR A 582 -36.62 -5.49 0.07
N MET A 583 -35.44 -6.01 0.43
CA MET A 583 -34.45 -5.24 1.17
C MET A 583 -33.86 -4.12 0.29
N CYS A 584 -33.94 -2.87 0.72
CA CYS A 584 -33.50 -1.68 -0.03
C CYS A 584 -31.97 -1.53 -0.11
N ALA A 585 -31.22 -2.24 0.72
CA ALA A 585 -29.77 -2.13 0.81
C ALA A 585 -29.09 -3.48 0.58
N ASN A 586 -28.06 -3.46 -0.26
CA ASN A 586 -27.05 -4.53 -0.29
C ASN A 586 -26.12 -4.30 0.90
N TYR A 587 -25.69 -5.37 1.59
CA TYR A 587 -24.83 -5.32 2.80
C TYR A 587 -23.51 -4.53 2.62
N VAL A 588 -23.16 -4.20 1.38
CA VAL A 588 -21.92 -3.52 0.97
C VAL A 588 -22.08 -2.00 0.79
N ASN A 589 -23.31 -1.45 0.68
CA ASN A 589 -23.53 -0.01 0.53
C ASN A 589 -24.81 0.45 1.26
N PRO A 590 -24.71 1.30 2.30
CA PRO A 590 -25.87 1.73 3.08
C PRO A 590 -26.81 2.69 2.33
N PHE A 591 -26.46 3.16 1.13
CA PHE A 591 -27.32 3.99 0.28
C PHE A 591 -27.39 3.41 -1.14
N SER A 592 -28.60 3.07 -1.60
CA SER A 592 -28.85 2.75 -3.00
C SER A 592 -29.11 4.04 -3.79
N THR A 593 -28.64 4.10 -5.04
CA THR A 593 -28.88 5.23 -5.96
C THR A 593 -30.37 5.49 -6.21
N TYR A 594 -31.23 4.52 -5.91
CA TYR A 594 -32.68 4.63 -6.00
C TYR A 594 -33.27 5.55 -4.91
N CYS A 595 -32.73 5.52 -3.68
CA CYS A 595 -33.16 6.44 -2.61
C CYS A 595 -32.75 7.90 -2.89
N LEU A 596 -31.59 8.10 -3.54
CA LEU A 596 -31.14 9.42 -4.00
C LEU A 596 -32.07 9.99 -5.10
N SER A 597 -32.57 9.14 -6.00
CA SER A 597 -33.53 9.58 -7.04
C SER A 597 -34.93 9.91 -6.50
N LEU A 598 -35.25 9.52 -5.27
CA LEU A 598 -36.50 9.87 -4.58
C LEU A 598 -36.35 11.10 -3.65
N GLY A 599 -35.20 11.79 -3.68
CA GLY A 599 -34.99 13.03 -2.94
C GLY A 599 -34.53 12.87 -1.48
N CYS A 600 -34.14 11.67 -1.04
CA CYS A 600 -33.62 11.46 0.31
C CYS A 600 -32.21 12.08 0.46
N ALA A 601 -32.06 13.04 1.38
CA ALA A 601 -30.77 13.66 1.65
C ALA A 601 -29.86 12.74 2.50
N PRO A 602 -28.54 12.68 2.22
CA PRO A 602 -27.59 11.95 3.04
C PRO A 602 -27.27 12.75 4.31
N MET A 603 -27.98 12.52 5.42
CA MET A 603 -27.62 13.09 6.71
C MET A 603 -26.68 12.17 7.50
N SER A 604 -25.66 12.78 8.09
CA SER A 604 -24.64 12.18 8.95
C SER A 604 -25.25 11.56 10.20
N CYS A 605 -24.91 10.30 10.49
CA CYS A 605 -25.36 9.55 11.66
C CYS A 605 -24.76 10.02 13.00
N GLN A 606 -24.88 11.30 13.36
CA GLN A 606 -24.72 11.74 14.75
C GLN A 606 -25.73 12.84 15.05
N GLN A 607 -26.73 12.52 15.89
CA GLN A 607 -27.86 13.36 16.34
C GLN A 607 -28.93 13.51 15.24
N THR A 608 -30.23 13.23 15.44
CA THR A 608 -31.13 13.59 16.53
C THR A 608 -32.38 12.69 16.57
N THR A 609 -32.92 12.55 17.78
CA THR A 609 -34.32 12.26 18.16
C THR A 609 -35.40 12.59 17.13
N CYS A 610 -36.29 11.64 16.83
CA CYS A 610 -37.60 11.91 16.23
C CYS A 610 -38.57 12.45 17.31
N ASN A 611 -38.93 13.72 17.22
CA ASN A 611 -40.12 14.24 17.89
C ASN A 611 -41.32 14.00 16.99
N ALA A 612 -42.32 13.27 17.51
CA ALA A 612 -43.64 13.20 16.92
C ALA A 612 -44.31 14.59 17.08
N GLY A 613 -44.65 15.21 15.95
CA GLY A 613 -45.39 16.46 15.89
C GLY A 613 -46.28 16.48 14.66
N ASN A 614 -47.57 16.65 14.89
CA ASN A 614 -48.67 16.58 13.92
C ASN A 614 -48.50 17.46 12.67
N GLY A 615 -48.98 16.95 11.53
CA GLY A 615 -49.75 17.75 10.57
C GLY A 615 -49.02 18.37 9.36
N ASN A 616 -49.54 18.03 8.18
CA ASN A 616 -49.62 18.82 6.94
C ASN A 616 -48.38 19.03 6.05
N ARG A 617 -48.49 18.41 4.86
CA ARG A 617 -48.18 18.87 3.48
C ARG A 617 -47.03 19.87 3.25
N LEU A 618 -46.16 19.52 2.29
CA LEU A 618 -45.61 20.29 1.15
C LEU A 618 -44.56 19.33 0.51
N CYS A 619 -44.64 18.86 -0.74
CA CYS A 619 -44.67 19.59 -2.00
C CYS A 619 -45.30 18.76 -3.14
N THR A 620 -45.97 19.46 -4.05
CA THR A 620 -46.45 19.04 -5.38
C THR A 620 -45.32 18.98 -6.42
N PRO A 621 -45.41 18.14 -7.47
CA PRO A 621 -44.43 18.11 -8.54
C PRO A 621 -44.65 19.25 -9.54
N TYR A 622 -43.57 19.89 -9.99
CA TYR A 622 -43.58 20.73 -11.18
C TYR A 622 -43.16 19.90 -12.40
N SER A 623 -43.82 20.22 -13.52
CA SER A 623 -43.62 19.80 -14.91
C SER A 623 -42.16 19.69 -15.36
#